data_AF-A0A497BG32-F1
#
_entry.id   AF-A0A497BG32-F1
#
_cell.length_a   1.000
_cell.length_b   1.000
_cell.length_c   1.000
_cell.angle_alpha   90.00
_cell.angle_beta   90.00
_cell.angle_gamma   90.00
#
_symmetry.space_group_name_H-M   'P 1'
#
loop_
_entity.id
_entity.type
_entity.pdbx_description
1 polymer ?
#
loop_
_entity_poly.entity_id
_entity_poly.type
_entity_poly.pdbx_seq_one_letter_code
_entity_poly.pdbx_strand_id
1 'polypeptide(L)'
;MPICRTCQGEYARGERQCPRCESDVVAWEKETFLWGIIPGLLPSAAALLMLIFWRRQGPSVHHWMVSLMSIAISLLVFFGLYGTPPAWRNRRWASQVYNAPRPQIIMMIAATFIGGIAMAIASFVLYKTSRPPVEFWQQLIFGAAYAPIYVLFTAAFTLGAIQAHLSHLNKRVPLPLFVDTERLLRVTIKTALQSLNIPDKSDNYKILEVNRIPETGGIKVRLLLPERQAYQPKRHSQAGKQQGGKRCNIEADRWGRVKLVQTKKQETE
;
A
#
# COMPACT_ATOMS: atom_id res chain seq x y z
N MET A 1 23.35 1.58 -3.30
CA MET A 1 22.61 1.81 -4.56
C MET A 1 21.14 2.00 -4.22
N PRO A 2 20.38 2.86 -4.92
CA PRO A 2 18.95 2.99 -4.68
C PRO A 2 18.19 1.71 -5.10
N ILE A 3 17.05 1.45 -4.45
CA ILE A 3 16.23 0.25 -4.67
C ILE A 3 14.90 0.65 -5.30
N CYS A 4 14.54 0.00 -6.40
CA CYS A 4 13.27 0.23 -7.09
C CYS A 4 12.09 -0.18 -6.19
N ARG A 5 11.20 0.76 -5.88
CA ARG A 5 10.00 0.49 -5.06
C ARG A 5 8.99 -0.47 -5.71
N THR A 6 9.06 -0.64 -7.03
CA THR A 6 8.14 -1.50 -7.80
C THR A 6 8.58 -2.97 -7.81
N CYS A 7 9.88 -3.26 -7.92
CA CYS A 7 10.40 -4.64 -8.04
C CYS A 7 11.48 -5.05 -7.03
N GLN A 8 11.89 -4.14 -6.13
CA GLN A 8 12.98 -4.35 -5.17
C GLN A 8 14.32 -4.74 -5.83
N GLY A 9 14.53 -4.29 -7.07
CA GLY A 9 15.80 -4.41 -7.79
C GLY A 9 16.67 -3.17 -7.58
N GLU A 10 17.98 -3.35 -7.61
CA GLU A 10 18.94 -2.25 -7.59
C GLU A 10 18.98 -1.54 -8.94
N TYR A 11 19.25 -0.23 -8.93
CA TYR A 11 19.41 0.58 -10.14
C TYR A 11 20.46 1.67 -9.92
N ALA A 12 21.02 2.22 -10.99
CA ALA A 12 22.02 3.28 -10.89
C ALA A 12 21.34 4.65 -10.67
N ARG A 13 21.96 5.53 -9.87
CA ARG A 13 21.45 6.91 -9.73
C ARG A 13 21.51 7.62 -11.08
N GLY A 14 20.41 8.27 -11.48
CA GLY A 14 20.28 8.97 -12.77
C GLY A 14 19.50 8.20 -13.83
N GLU A 15 19.23 6.91 -13.63
CA GLU A 15 18.35 6.15 -14.53
C GLU A 15 16.88 6.54 -14.31
N ARG A 16 16.16 6.82 -15.41
CA ARG A 16 14.72 7.14 -15.33
C ARG A 16 13.85 5.91 -15.11
N GLN A 17 14.27 4.77 -15.63
CA GLN A 17 13.52 3.51 -15.58
C GLN A 17 14.35 2.44 -14.88
N CYS A 18 13.68 1.61 -14.09
CA CYS A 18 14.33 0.46 -13.47
C CYS A 18 14.73 -0.56 -14.54
N PRO A 19 15.99 -1.03 -14.61
CA PRO A 19 16.43 -1.98 -15.64
C PRO A 19 15.72 -3.35 -15.54
N ARG A 20 15.20 -3.69 -14.36
CA ARG A 20 14.55 -4.98 -14.08
C ARG A 20 13.07 -5.02 -14.48
N CYS A 21 12.33 -3.96 -14.18
CA CYS A 21 10.86 -3.93 -14.36
C CYS A 21 10.36 -2.76 -15.20
N GLU A 22 11.27 -1.93 -15.74
CA GLU A 22 11.00 -0.79 -16.63
C GLU A 22 10.08 0.28 -16.02
N SER A 23 9.84 0.22 -14.71
CA SER A 23 9.03 1.21 -14.00
C SER A 23 9.75 2.55 -13.92
N ASP A 24 9.05 3.66 -14.14
CA ASP A 24 9.56 5.01 -13.91
C ASP A 24 9.87 5.21 -12.41
N VAL A 25 11.15 5.31 -12.07
CA VAL A 25 11.63 5.50 -10.69
C VAL A 25 11.57 6.97 -10.26
N VAL A 26 11.63 7.90 -11.22
CA VAL A 26 11.57 9.35 -10.98
C VAL A 26 10.17 9.77 -10.53
N ALA A 27 9.13 9.06 -10.98
CA ALA A 27 7.76 9.27 -10.51
C ALA A 27 7.65 9.15 -8.98
N TRP A 28 8.46 8.29 -8.34
CA TRP A 28 8.47 8.15 -6.89
C TRP A 28 9.25 9.25 -6.17
N GLU A 29 10.29 9.80 -6.80
CA GLU A 29 11.14 10.85 -6.21
C GLU A 29 10.42 12.21 -6.18
N LYS A 30 9.52 12.45 -7.14
CA LYS A 30 8.76 13.72 -7.24
C LYS A 30 7.56 13.80 -6.30
N GLU A 31 7.11 12.68 -5.74
CA GLU A 31 5.93 12.65 -4.88
C GLU A 31 6.28 13.11 -3.46
N THR A 32 5.98 14.39 -3.18
CA THR A 32 6.07 14.96 -1.83
C THR A 32 4.74 14.81 -1.10
N PHE A 33 4.77 14.14 0.05
CA PHE A 33 3.60 13.86 0.87
C PHE A 33 3.12 15.06 1.73
N LEU A 34 3.50 16.29 1.37
CA LEU A 34 3.22 17.49 2.17
C LEU A 34 1.73 17.89 2.15
N TRP A 35 1.00 17.53 1.09
CA TRP A 35 -0.42 17.87 0.93
C TRP A 35 -1.36 17.25 1.98
N GLY A 36 -0.92 16.18 2.67
CA GLY A 36 -1.73 15.53 3.70
C GLY A 36 -1.63 16.15 5.10
N ILE A 37 -0.65 17.04 5.34
CA ILE A 37 -0.36 17.59 6.67
C ILE A 37 -1.43 18.60 7.09
N ILE A 38 -1.76 19.53 6.19
CA ILE A 38 -2.67 20.65 6.46
C ILE A 38 -4.05 20.17 6.98
N PRO A 39 -4.77 19.26 6.29
CA PRO A 39 -6.10 18.85 6.75
C PRO A 39 -6.06 18.09 8.08
N GLY A 40 -5.03 17.29 8.36
CA GLY A 40 -4.92 16.53 9.61
C GLY A 40 -4.70 17.41 10.85
N LEU A 41 -4.11 18.60 10.67
CA LEU A 41 -3.86 19.55 11.76
C LEU A 41 -5.03 20.51 12.03
N LEU A 42 -6.04 20.59 11.14
CA LEU A 42 -7.18 21.48 11.30
C LEU A 42 -7.89 21.35 12.66
N PRO A 43 -8.16 20.14 13.19
CA PRO A 43 -8.84 20.03 14.48
C PRO A 43 -7.96 20.48 15.65
N SER A 44 -6.63 20.32 15.56
CA SER A 44 -5.70 20.86 16.56
C SER A 44 -5.67 22.39 16.52
N ALA A 45 -5.72 22.99 15.33
CA ALA A 45 -5.87 24.45 15.19
C ALA A 45 -7.22 24.93 15.75
N ALA A 46 -8.32 24.18 15.54
CA ALA A 46 -9.62 24.49 16.11
C ALA A 46 -9.63 24.40 17.65
N ALA A 47 -8.94 23.41 18.24
CA ALA A 47 -8.77 23.32 19.69
C ALA A 47 -7.98 24.51 20.25
N LEU A 48 -6.96 24.99 19.52
CA LEU A 48 -6.19 26.18 19.89
C LEU A 48 -7.03 27.46 19.83
N LEU A 49 -7.88 27.61 18.80
CA LEU A 49 -8.84 28.72 18.73
C LEU A 49 -9.84 28.68 19.89
N MET A 50 -10.30 27.50 20.28
CA MET A 50 -11.18 27.33 21.44
C MET A 50 -10.48 27.70 22.74
N LEU A 51 -9.19 27.42 22.89
CA LEU A 51 -8.40 27.87 24.04
C LEU A 51 -8.35 29.41 24.13
N ILE A 52 -8.22 30.11 23.00
CA ILE A 52 -8.29 31.59 22.95
C ILE A 52 -9.70 32.07 23.34
N PHE A 53 -10.75 31.39 22.88
CA PHE A 53 -12.13 31.71 23.24
C PHE A 53 -12.37 31.55 24.74
N TRP A 54 -11.92 30.44 25.34
CA TRP A 54 -12.05 30.20 26.79
C TRP A 54 -11.34 31.28 27.60
N ARG A 55 -10.16 31.73 27.16
CA ARG A 55 -9.43 32.83 27.82
C ARG A 55 -10.25 34.11 27.93
N ARG A 56 -11.15 34.39 26.97
CA ARG A 56 -12.02 35.58 27.01
C ARG A 56 -13.21 35.45 27.97
N GLN A 57 -13.71 34.24 28.21
CA GLN A 57 -14.86 34.03 29.09
C GLN A 57 -14.52 33.96 30.59
N GLY A 58 -13.24 33.82 30.92
CA GLY A 58 -12.75 33.79 32.30
C GLY A 58 -11.73 32.68 32.51
N PRO A 59 -10.68 32.88 33.33
CA PRO A 59 -9.61 31.92 33.50
C PRO A 59 -10.06 30.75 34.39
N SER A 60 -10.71 29.74 33.80
CA SER A 60 -10.81 28.43 34.46
C SER A 60 -9.62 27.57 34.04
N VAL A 61 -8.86 27.09 35.03
CA VAL A 61 -7.70 26.20 34.82
C VAL A 61 -8.12 24.91 34.10
N HIS A 62 -9.35 24.46 34.35
CA HIS A 62 -9.92 23.26 33.77
C HIS A 62 -10.02 23.33 32.23
N HIS A 63 -10.58 24.40 31.67
CA HIS A 63 -10.73 24.51 30.21
C HIS A 63 -9.36 24.53 29.51
N TRP A 64 -8.37 25.20 30.10
CA TRP A 64 -6.99 25.20 29.60
C TRP A 64 -6.39 23.79 29.58
N MET A 65 -6.47 23.08 30.70
CA MET A 65 -5.89 21.75 30.83
C MET A 65 -6.52 20.76 29.85
N VAL A 66 -7.86 20.76 29.75
CA VAL A 66 -8.57 19.87 28.83
C VAL A 66 -8.25 20.18 27.36
N SER A 67 -8.20 21.46 26.97
CA SER A 67 -7.82 21.84 25.60
C SER A 67 -6.37 21.46 25.27
N LEU A 68 -5.42 21.67 26.19
CA LEU A 68 -4.02 21.28 25.99
C LEU A 68 -3.86 19.76 25.87
N MET A 69 -4.52 18.99 26.74
CA MET A 69 -4.51 17.52 26.65
C MET A 69 -5.13 17.03 25.34
N SER A 70 -6.22 17.67 24.90
CA SER A 70 -6.87 17.35 23.63
C SER A 70 -5.97 17.63 22.42
N ILE A 71 -5.22 18.74 22.43
CA ILE A 71 -4.20 19.05 21.42
C ILE A 71 -3.09 18.00 21.44
N ALA A 72 -2.54 17.67 22.61
CA ALA A 72 -1.46 16.71 22.75
C ALA A 72 -1.86 15.31 22.22
N ILE A 73 -3.04 14.81 22.62
CA ILE A 73 -3.54 13.51 22.16
C ILE A 73 -3.85 13.53 20.67
N SER A 74 -4.45 14.61 20.16
CA SER A 74 -4.71 14.78 18.72
C SER A 74 -3.41 14.73 17.91
N LEU A 75 -2.35 15.40 18.37
CA LEU A 75 -1.04 15.35 17.72
C LEU A 75 -0.44 13.95 17.75
N LEU A 76 -0.54 13.23 18.86
CA LEU A 76 -0.08 11.83 18.94
C LEU A 76 -0.83 10.93 17.93
N VAL A 77 -2.15 11.06 17.83
CA VAL A 77 -2.96 10.33 16.84
C VAL A 77 -2.58 10.73 15.42
N PHE A 78 -2.38 12.01 15.16
CA PHE A 78 -1.92 12.52 13.87
C PHE A 78 -0.58 11.86 13.48
N PHE A 79 0.44 11.92 14.34
CA PHE A 79 1.74 11.32 14.04
C PHE A 79 1.67 9.79 13.89
N GLY A 80 0.90 9.11 14.74
CA GLY A 80 0.69 7.67 14.67
C GLY A 80 0.06 7.23 13.34
N LEU A 81 -0.95 7.96 12.87
CA LEU A 81 -1.58 7.68 11.58
C LEU A 81 -0.70 8.14 10.40
N TYR A 82 -0.09 9.31 10.50
CA TYR A 82 0.71 9.93 9.43
C TYR A 82 2.03 9.18 9.14
N GLY A 83 2.58 8.44 10.12
CA GLY A 83 3.77 7.59 9.92
C GLY A 83 3.50 6.28 9.16
N THR A 84 2.25 5.88 8.98
CA THR A 84 1.86 4.59 8.40
C THR A 84 1.39 4.54 6.92
N PRO A 85 1.38 5.61 6.09
CA PRO A 85 0.87 5.55 4.71
C PRO A 85 1.47 4.44 3.83
N PRO A 86 2.80 4.16 3.86
CA PRO A 86 3.38 3.07 3.09
C PRO A 86 2.79 1.70 3.49
N ALA A 87 2.52 1.51 4.79
CA ALA A 87 1.93 0.30 5.31
C ALA A 87 0.46 0.14 4.86
N TRP A 88 -0.32 1.23 4.85
CA TRP A 88 -1.70 1.20 4.33
C TRP A 88 -1.76 0.85 2.86
N ARG A 89 -0.86 1.42 2.05
CA ARG A 89 -0.76 1.10 0.62
C ARG A 89 -0.41 -0.38 0.41
N ASN A 90 0.61 -0.86 1.13
CA ASN A 90 1.03 -2.27 1.11
C ASN A 90 -0.10 -3.21 1.52
N ARG A 91 -0.85 -2.91 2.58
CA ARG A 91 -2.02 -3.69 3.01
C ARG A 91 -3.14 -3.68 1.97
N ARG A 92 -3.40 -2.54 1.32
CA ARG A 92 -4.44 -2.45 0.28
C ARG A 92 -4.12 -3.33 -0.92
N TRP A 93 -2.89 -3.29 -1.43
CA TRP A 93 -2.48 -4.21 -2.49
C TRP A 93 -2.39 -5.64 -2.02
N ALA A 94 -1.97 -5.84 -0.77
CA ALA A 94 -1.98 -7.16 -0.19
C ALA A 94 -3.39 -7.76 -0.22
N SER A 95 -4.41 -7.03 0.17
CA SER A 95 -5.79 -7.52 0.11
C SER A 95 -6.36 -7.77 -1.30
N GLN A 96 -5.65 -7.35 -2.36
CA GLN A 96 -6.00 -7.67 -3.75
C GLN A 96 -5.31 -8.95 -4.25
N VAL A 97 -4.13 -9.26 -3.70
CA VAL A 97 -3.25 -10.33 -4.19
C VAL A 97 -3.22 -11.54 -3.25
N TYR A 98 -3.28 -11.29 -1.95
CA TYR A 98 -3.41 -12.28 -0.89
C TYR A 98 -4.86 -12.29 -0.39
N ASN A 99 -5.26 -13.39 0.24
CA ASN A 99 -6.51 -13.50 1.00
C ASN A 99 -6.45 -12.72 2.33
N ALA A 100 -5.91 -11.49 2.31
CA ALA A 100 -5.80 -10.62 3.46
C ALA A 100 -7.06 -9.76 3.61
N PRO A 101 -7.52 -9.49 4.85
CA PRO A 101 -8.68 -8.63 5.08
C PRO A 101 -8.43 -7.23 4.49
N ARG A 102 -9.43 -6.71 3.75
CA ARG A 102 -9.37 -5.39 3.14
C ARG A 102 -9.42 -4.30 4.22
N PRO A 103 -8.44 -3.38 4.29
CA PRO A 103 -8.53 -2.27 5.22
C PRO A 103 -9.68 -1.34 4.79
N GLN A 104 -10.74 -1.28 5.59
CA GLN A 104 -11.91 -0.46 5.29
C GLN A 104 -11.71 0.98 5.78
N ILE A 105 -10.76 1.70 5.15
CA ILE A 105 -10.41 3.08 5.51
C ILE A 105 -11.64 4.00 5.49
N ILE A 106 -12.53 3.82 4.52
CA ILE A 106 -13.77 4.59 4.40
C ILE A 106 -14.68 4.39 5.62
N MET A 107 -14.84 3.14 6.11
CA MET A 107 -15.63 2.89 7.31
C MET A 107 -14.98 3.51 8.55
N MET A 108 -13.64 3.45 8.68
CA MET A 108 -12.95 4.09 9.80
C MET A 108 -13.11 5.61 9.79
N ILE A 109 -13.05 6.24 8.60
CA ILE A 109 -13.34 7.67 8.45
C ILE A 109 -14.77 7.97 8.88
N ALA A 110 -15.76 7.23 8.38
CA ALA A 110 -17.16 7.44 8.72
C ALA A 110 -17.41 7.25 10.23
N ALA A 111 -16.91 6.18 10.82
CA ALA A 111 -17.08 5.88 12.24
C ALA A 111 -16.44 6.95 13.14
N THR A 112 -15.20 7.37 12.82
CA THR A 112 -14.53 8.44 13.58
C THR A 112 -15.24 9.79 13.43
N PHE A 113 -15.71 10.12 12.23
CA PHE A 113 -16.46 11.35 11.98
C PHE A 113 -17.82 11.38 12.72
N ILE A 114 -18.60 10.30 12.62
CA ILE A 114 -19.88 10.16 13.33
C ILE A 114 -19.66 10.21 14.85
N GLY A 115 -18.65 9.50 15.35
CA GLY A 115 -18.27 9.55 16.76
C GLY A 115 -17.91 10.97 17.22
N GLY A 116 -17.14 11.72 16.41
CA GLY A 116 -16.80 13.11 16.70
C GLY A 116 -18.03 14.01 16.82
N ILE A 117 -19.01 13.86 15.92
CA ILE A 117 -20.29 14.59 15.98
C ILE A 117 -21.08 14.22 17.24
N ALA A 118 -21.21 12.94 17.55
CA ALA A 118 -21.93 12.47 18.73
C ALA A 118 -21.34 13.05 20.02
N MET A 119 -20.00 13.06 20.15
CA MET A 119 -19.29 13.65 21.29
C MET A 119 -19.45 15.17 21.37
N ALA A 120 -19.54 15.86 20.22
CA ALA A 120 -19.81 17.29 20.16
C ALA A 120 -21.21 17.63 20.65
N ILE A 121 -22.22 16.87 20.23
CA ILE A 121 -23.60 17.01 20.70
C ILE A 121 -23.66 16.75 22.21
N ALA A 122 -23.04 15.67 22.69
CA ALA A 122 -22.99 15.35 24.12
C ALA A 122 -22.33 16.48 24.93
N SER A 123 -21.19 17.01 24.47
CA SER A 123 -20.49 18.12 25.13
C SER A 123 -21.32 19.40 25.15
N PHE A 124 -22.05 19.70 24.06
CA PHE A 124 -22.95 20.84 24.00
C PHE A 124 -24.12 20.71 24.97
N VAL A 125 -24.76 19.54 25.04
CA VAL A 125 -25.84 19.26 25.98
C VAL A 125 -25.34 19.40 27.42
N LEU A 126 -24.21 18.77 27.76
CA LEU A 126 -23.59 18.86 29.10
C LEU A 126 -23.29 20.30 29.50
N TYR A 127 -22.74 21.10 28.57
CA TYR A 127 -22.44 22.51 28.80
C TYR A 127 -23.71 23.34 29.03
N LYS A 128 -24.80 23.05 28.30
CA LYS A 128 -26.08 23.74 28.45
C LYS A 128 -26.83 23.37 29.71
N THR A 129 -26.85 22.10 30.09
CA THR A 129 -27.61 21.62 31.26
C THR A 129 -26.93 21.94 32.59
N SER A 130 -25.60 21.84 32.66
CA SER A 130 -24.88 21.90 33.93
C SER A 130 -24.41 23.30 34.31
N ARG A 131 -24.56 24.31 33.41
CA ARG A 131 -23.82 25.59 33.47
C ARG A 131 -22.29 25.30 33.55
N PRO A 132 -21.35 26.25 33.79
CA PRO A 132 -19.93 25.89 33.75
C PRO A 132 -19.63 24.88 34.88
N PRO A 133 -18.97 23.75 34.58
CA PRO A 133 -18.82 22.65 35.54
C PRO A 133 -17.97 23.09 36.72
N VAL A 134 -18.61 23.26 37.89
CA VAL A 134 -17.92 23.70 39.12
C VAL A 134 -17.38 22.50 39.90
N GLU A 135 -18.14 21.39 39.90
CA GLU A 135 -17.75 20.17 40.59
C GLU A 135 -16.77 19.33 39.77
N PHE A 136 -15.84 18.67 40.47
CA PHE A 136 -14.82 17.81 39.86
C PHE A 136 -15.39 16.74 38.92
N TRP A 137 -16.49 16.09 39.31
CA TRP A 137 -17.11 15.04 38.49
C TRP A 137 -17.71 15.59 37.19
N GLN A 138 -18.33 16.77 37.25
CA GLN A 138 -18.87 17.43 36.06
C GLN A 138 -17.74 17.85 35.11
N GLN A 139 -16.62 18.34 35.66
CA GLN A 139 -15.42 18.66 34.91
C GLN A 139 -14.81 17.43 34.24
N LEU A 140 -14.72 16.31 34.95
CA LEU A 140 -14.21 15.06 34.42
C LEU A 140 -15.09 14.54 33.27
N ILE A 141 -16.41 14.51 33.44
CA ILE A 141 -17.37 14.06 32.43
C ILE A 141 -17.33 14.99 31.21
N PHE A 142 -17.31 16.31 31.42
CA PHE A 142 -17.20 17.27 30.34
C PHE A 142 -15.89 17.09 29.57
N GLY A 143 -14.75 16.95 30.25
CA GLY A 143 -13.46 16.69 29.62
C GLY A 143 -13.43 15.38 28.83
N ALA A 144 -14.05 14.32 29.38
CA ALA A 144 -14.18 13.02 28.73
C ALA A 144 -15.08 13.07 27.49
N ALA A 145 -16.05 13.98 27.42
CA ALA A 145 -16.83 14.22 26.21
C ALA A 145 -16.10 15.14 25.21
N TYR A 146 -15.47 16.19 25.71
CA TYR A 146 -14.88 17.26 24.91
C TYR A 146 -13.58 16.86 24.23
N ALA A 147 -12.64 16.24 24.95
CA ALA A 147 -11.33 15.91 24.38
C ALA A 147 -11.42 14.92 23.20
N PRO A 148 -12.25 13.85 23.26
CA PRO A 148 -12.41 12.94 22.12
C PRO A 148 -12.96 13.56 20.85
N ILE A 149 -13.68 14.70 20.92
CA ILE A 149 -14.17 15.40 19.72
C ILE A 149 -13.01 15.68 18.77
N TYR A 150 -11.98 16.36 19.27
CA TYR A 150 -10.83 16.76 18.46
C TYR A 150 -10.00 15.56 18.04
N VAL A 151 -9.84 14.57 18.92
CA VAL A 151 -9.10 13.33 18.60
C VAL A 151 -9.77 12.56 17.46
N LEU A 152 -11.09 12.40 17.51
CA LEU A 152 -11.87 11.70 16.50
C LEU A 152 -11.89 12.46 15.17
N PHE A 153 -12.06 13.78 15.21
CA PHE A 153 -11.94 14.59 14.00
C PHE A 153 -10.52 14.54 13.43
N THR A 154 -9.47 14.65 14.25
CA THR A 154 -8.08 14.51 13.78
C THR A 154 -7.86 13.16 13.12
N ALA A 155 -8.36 12.07 13.71
CA ALA A 155 -8.31 10.76 13.07
C ALA A 155 -9.05 10.75 11.73
N ALA A 156 -10.28 11.25 11.67
CA ALA A 156 -11.09 11.28 10.45
C ALA A 156 -10.43 12.08 9.32
N PHE A 157 -9.97 13.30 9.60
CA PHE A 157 -9.30 14.17 8.62
C PHE A 157 -7.96 13.59 8.17
N THR A 158 -7.18 13.03 9.09
CA THR A 158 -5.89 12.39 8.75
C THR A 158 -6.10 11.15 7.89
N LEU A 159 -7.06 10.29 8.23
CA LEU A 159 -7.42 9.13 7.42
C LEU A 159 -7.96 9.53 6.05
N GLY A 160 -8.77 10.59 5.97
CA GLY A 160 -9.24 11.17 4.72
C GLY A 160 -8.11 11.68 3.84
N ALA A 161 -7.14 12.39 4.42
CA ALA A 161 -5.95 12.87 3.74
C ALA A 161 -5.07 11.70 3.24
N ILE A 162 -4.88 10.67 4.06
CA ILE A 162 -4.20 9.43 3.66
C ILE A 162 -4.94 8.79 2.47
N GLN A 163 -6.27 8.63 2.54
CA GLN A 163 -7.05 8.03 1.47
C GLN A 163 -6.94 8.83 0.15
N ALA A 164 -7.03 10.16 0.23
CA ALA A 164 -6.86 11.04 -0.94
C ALA A 164 -5.46 10.90 -1.54
N HIS A 165 -4.43 10.90 -0.69
CA HIS A 165 -3.05 10.70 -1.14
C HIS A 165 -2.82 9.33 -1.76
N LEU A 166 -3.34 8.25 -1.17
CA LEU A 166 -3.24 6.91 -1.73
C LEU A 166 -3.95 6.82 -3.09
N SER A 167 -5.11 7.47 -3.24
CA SER A 167 -5.82 7.58 -4.52
C SER A 167 -4.98 8.30 -5.58
N HIS A 168 -4.37 9.42 -5.20
CA HIS A 168 -3.48 10.21 -6.06
C HIS A 168 -2.23 9.44 -6.48
N LEU A 169 -1.56 8.79 -5.53
CA LEU A 169 -0.40 7.93 -5.79
C LEU A 169 -0.75 6.79 -6.75
N ASN A 170 -1.92 6.17 -6.61
CA ASN A 170 -2.33 5.09 -7.50
C ASN A 170 -2.56 5.55 -8.95
N LYS A 171 -2.81 6.86 -9.18
CA LYS A 171 -2.93 7.42 -10.53
C LYS A 171 -1.58 7.79 -11.15
N ARG A 172 -0.62 8.23 -10.34
CA ARG A 172 0.66 8.79 -10.82
C ARG A 172 1.83 7.82 -10.79
N VAL A 173 1.78 6.86 -9.89
CA VAL A 173 2.92 6.01 -9.57
C VAL A 173 2.63 4.60 -10.03
N PRO A 174 3.58 3.93 -10.72
CA PRO A 174 3.38 2.57 -11.18
C PRO A 174 3.05 1.63 -10.01
N LEU A 175 2.08 0.75 -10.23
CA LEU A 175 1.73 -0.29 -9.27
C LEU A 175 2.93 -1.21 -9.00
N PRO A 176 3.07 -1.76 -7.78
CA PRO A 176 4.08 -2.78 -7.48
C PRO A 176 3.96 -3.98 -8.43
N LEU A 177 5.07 -4.64 -8.72
CA LEU A 177 5.13 -5.74 -9.68
C LEU A 177 4.12 -6.85 -9.37
N PHE A 178 3.95 -7.18 -8.08
CA PHE A 178 3.01 -8.20 -7.66
C PHE A 178 1.54 -7.81 -7.84
N VAL A 179 1.17 -6.56 -8.11
CA VAL A 179 -0.25 -6.25 -8.32
C VAL A 179 -0.70 -6.70 -9.71
N ASP A 180 0.21 -6.69 -10.68
CA ASP A 180 -0.05 -7.00 -12.08
C ASP A 180 0.56 -8.36 -12.45
N THR A 181 -0.30 -9.36 -12.67
CA THR A 181 0.13 -10.73 -13.00
C THR A 181 0.91 -10.78 -14.31
N GLU A 182 0.57 -9.95 -15.30
CA GLU A 182 1.25 -9.94 -16.61
C GLU A 182 2.66 -9.36 -16.48
N ARG A 183 2.81 -8.24 -15.76
CA ARG A 183 4.14 -7.67 -15.48
C ARG A 183 4.99 -8.62 -14.65
N LEU A 184 4.42 -9.24 -13.62
CA LEU A 184 5.12 -10.23 -12.80
C LEU A 184 5.58 -11.43 -13.64
N LEU A 185 4.71 -11.93 -14.52
CA LEU A 185 5.02 -13.01 -15.46
C LEU A 185 6.18 -12.62 -16.39
N ARG A 186 6.13 -11.44 -17.00
CA ARG A 186 7.19 -10.94 -17.90
C ARG A 186 8.55 -10.89 -17.21
N VAL A 187 8.62 -10.30 -16.01
CA VAL A 187 9.87 -10.23 -15.23
C VAL A 187 10.34 -11.63 -14.82
N THR A 188 9.41 -12.53 -14.45
CA THR A 188 9.71 -13.91 -14.07
C THR A 188 10.30 -14.70 -15.24
N ILE A 189 9.69 -14.63 -16.42
CA ILE A 189 10.17 -15.32 -17.62
C ILE A 189 11.54 -14.78 -18.02
N LYS A 190 11.71 -13.45 -18.09
CA LYS A 190 13.01 -12.82 -18.40
C LYS A 190 14.11 -13.30 -17.46
N THR A 191 13.83 -13.30 -16.15
CA THR A 191 14.77 -13.76 -15.12
C THR A 191 15.07 -15.27 -15.26
N ALA A 192 14.06 -16.09 -15.57
CA ALA A 192 14.23 -17.52 -15.77
C ALA A 192 15.03 -17.86 -17.05
N LEU A 193 14.75 -17.20 -18.17
CA LEU A 193 15.50 -17.37 -19.42
C LEU A 193 16.96 -16.97 -19.25
N GLN A 194 17.22 -15.86 -18.55
CA GLN A 194 18.58 -15.47 -18.17
C GLN A 194 19.27 -16.54 -17.31
N SER A 195 18.58 -17.09 -16.30
CA SER A 195 19.15 -18.17 -15.46
C SER A 195 19.44 -19.46 -16.22
N LEU A 196 18.74 -19.69 -17.34
CA LEU A 196 18.92 -20.84 -18.23
C LEU A 196 19.89 -20.55 -19.39
N ASN A 197 20.51 -19.36 -19.44
CA ASN A 197 21.34 -18.91 -20.56
C ASN A 197 20.64 -19.01 -21.92
N ILE A 198 19.35 -18.66 -21.95
CA ILE A 198 18.53 -18.59 -23.17
C ILE A 198 18.40 -17.09 -23.54
N PRO A 199 18.74 -16.69 -24.77
CA PRO A 199 18.64 -15.30 -25.19
C PRO A 199 17.19 -14.81 -25.13
N ASP A 200 16.99 -13.62 -24.55
CA ASP A 200 15.68 -13.00 -24.28
C ASP A 200 14.81 -12.83 -25.55
N LYS A 201 15.45 -12.79 -26.73
CA LYS A 201 14.79 -12.68 -28.05
C LYS A 201 14.25 -13.99 -28.61
N SER A 202 14.25 -15.09 -27.84
CA SER A 202 13.62 -16.31 -28.32
C SER A 202 12.10 -16.17 -28.22
N ASP A 203 11.44 -15.69 -29.28
CA ASP A 203 9.96 -15.69 -29.41
C ASP A 203 9.35 -17.10 -29.40
N ASN A 204 10.17 -18.12 -29.17
CA ASN A 204 9.83 -19.52 -29.37
C ASN A 204 9.33 -20.23 -28.11
N TYR A 205 9.19 -19.56 -26.96
CA TYR A 205 8.60 -20.18 -25.78
C TYR A 205 7.07 -20.03 -25.80
N LYS A 206 6.35 -21.09 -25.42
CA LYS A 206 4.90 -21.05 -25.24
C LYS A 206 4.54 -21.10 -23.76
N ILE A 207 3.77 -20.13 -23.29
CA ILE A 207 3.23 -20.14 -21.92
C ILE A 207 2.06 -21.12 -21.91
N LEU A 208 2.19 -22.20 -21.11
CA LEU A 208 1.16 -23.23 -20.98
C LEU A 208 0.17 -22.89 -19.87
N GLU A 209 0.68 -22.43 -18.73
CA GLU A 209 -0.13 -22.22 -17.53
C GLU A 209 0.51 -21.15 -16.64
N VAL A 210 -0.33 -20.32 -16.01
CA VAL A 210 0.08 -19.25 -15.11
C VAL A 210 -0.83 -19.27 -13.89
N ASN A 211 -0.29 -19.70 -12.75
CA ASN A 211 -1.04 -19.81 -11.50
C ASN A 211 -0.47 -18.85 -10.45
N ARG A 212 -1.37 -18.09 -9.81
CA ARG A 212 -1.04 -17.21 -8.68
C ARG A 212 -0.87 -18.03 -7.40
N ILE A 213 0.11 -17.70 -6.56
CA ILE A 213 0.24 -18.29 -5.21
C ILE A 213 -0.34 -17.29 -4.20
N PRO A 214 -1.57 -17.49 -3.67
CA PRO A 214 -2.24 -16.49 -2.83
C PRO A 214 -1.57 -16.28 -1.47
N GLU A 215 -0.80 -17.25 -0.96
CA GLU A 215 -0.11 -17.14 0.33
C GLU A 215 1.13 -16.24 0.24
N THR A 216 1.84 -16.29 -0.89
CA THR A 216 3.13 -15.59 -1.07
C THR A 216 3.04 -14.42 -2.04
N GLY A 217 1.94 -14.30 -2.78
CA GLY A 217 1.75 -13.32 -3.86
C GLY A 217 2.62 -13.59 -5.09
N GLY A 218 3.33 -14.71 -5.09
CA GLY A 218 4.18 -15.19 -6.18
C GLY A 218 3.40 -15.79 -7.33
N ILE A 219 4.13 -16.42 -8.25
CA ILE A 219 3.59 -16.99 -9.48
C ILE A 219 4.27 -18.32 -9.80
N LYS A 220 3.47 -19.29 -10.24
CA LYS A 220 3.92 -20.54 -10.85
C LYS A 220 3.61 -20.49 -12.33
N VAL A 221 4.63 -20.72 -13.14
CA VAL A 221 4.56 -20.61 -14.59
C VAL A 221 5.02 -21.92 -15.19
N ARG A 222 4.21 -22.49 -16.09
CA ARG A 222 4.63 -23.62 -16.92
C ARG A 222 4.93 -23.10 -18.33
N LEU A 223 6.16 -23.28 -18.77
CA LEU A 223 6.64 -22.91 -20.10
C LEU A 223 6.95 -24.17 -20.91
N LEU A 224 6.67 -24.10 -22.21
CA LEU A 224 7.21 -25.02 -23.20
C LEU A 224 8.36 -24.32 -23.92
N LEU A 225 9.58 -24.82 -23.72
CA LEU A 225 10.76 -24.36 -24.43
C LEU A 225 10.95 -25.22 -25.68
N PRO A 226 11.33 -24.62 -26.82
CA PRO A 226 11.70 -25.39 -28.00
C PRO A 226 12.93 -26.23 -27.63
N GLU A 227 12.95 -27.49 -28.04
CA GLU A 227 14.16 -28.28 -27.94
C GLU A 227 15.21 -27.60 -28.84
N ARG A 228 16.36 -27.20 -28.28
CA ARG A 228 17.45 -26.63 -29.09
C ARG A 228 17.73 -27.65 -30.17
N GLN A 229 17.43 -27.30 -31.43
CA GLN A 229 17.86 -28.10 -32.57
C GLN A 229 19.38 -28.09 -32.54
N ALA A 230 19.98 -29.08 -31.90
CA ALA A 230 21.34 -29.47 -32.20
C ALA A 230 21.35 -29.70 -33.70
N TYR A 231 22.10 -28.88 -34.43
CA TYR A 231 22.20 -28.87 -35.88
C TYR A 231 22.44 -30.31 -36.37
N GLN A 232 21.37 -31.02 -36.74
CA GLN A 232 21.50 -32.33 -37.36
C GLN A 232 21.69 -32.09 -38.86
N PRO A 233 22.81 -32.53 -39.45
CA PRO A 233 23.04 -32.36 -40.87
C PRO A 233 21.93 -33.07 -41.66
N LYS A 234 21.35 -32.33 -42.61
CA LYS A 234 20.25 -32.72 -43.49
C LYS A 234 20.38 -34.17 -43.99
N ARG A 235 19.52 -35.06 -43.52
CA ARG A 235 19.09 -36.22 -44.31
C ARG A 235 17.59 -36.15 -44.52
N HIS A 236 17.23 -36.04 -45.80
CA HIS A 236 15.89 -36.19 -46.32
C HIS A 236 15.28 -37.49 -45.81
N SER A 237 14.21 -37.41 -45.02
CA SER A 237 12.95 -38.14 -45.25
C SER A 237 12.02 -38.11 -44.03
N GLN A 238 10.75 -37.82 -44.33
CA GLN A 238 9.52 -38.34 -43.71
C GLN A 238 8.99 -37.78 -42.38
N ALA A 239 7.69 -37.44 -42.50
CA ALA A 239 6.62 -37.39 -41.50
C ALA A 239 6.84 -36.52 -40.25
N GLY A 240 6.03 -35.46 -40.16
CA GLY A 240 5.97 -34.53 -39.03
C GLY A 240 5.70 -35.22 -37.69
N LYS A 241 6.76 -35.68 -37.04
CA LYS A 241 6.76 -35.88 -35.59
C LYS A 241 6.71 -34.50 -34.95
N GLN A 242 5.63 -34.21 -34.23
CA GLN A 242 5.54 -33.05 -33.35
C GLN A 242 6.82 -33.00 -32.48
N GLN A 243 7.67 -32.00 -32.71
CA GLN A 243 8.90 -31.83 -31.94
C GLN A 243 8.54 -31.68 -30.46
N GLY A 244 9.01 -32.63 -29.63
CA GLY A 244 8.77 -32.64 -28.19
C GLY A 244 9.48 -31.46 -27.52
N GLY A 245 8.74 -30.42 -27.15
CA GLY A 245 9.30 -29.31 -26.39
C GLY A 245 9.68 -29.71 -24.96
N LYS A 246 10.70 -29.05 -24.40
CA LYS A 246 11.08 -29.23 -22.99
C LYS A 246 10.12 -28.44 -22.10
N ARG A 247 9.42 -29.11 -21.18
CA ARG A 247 8.55 -28.43 -20.21
C ARG A 247 9.36 -27.90 -19.04
N CYS A 248 9.14 -26.64 -18.70
CA CYS A 248 9.82 -25.96 -17.62
C CYS A 248 8.77 -25.42 -16.64
N ASN A 249 8.86 -25.84 -15.38
CA ASN A 249 8.06 -25.30 -14.29
C ASN A 249 8.92 -24.28 -13.53
N ILE A 250 8.46 -23.04 -13.49
CA ILE A 250 9.14 -21.94 -12.84
C ILE A 250 8.27 -21.47 -11.68
N GLU A 251 8.87 -21.31 -10.51
CA GLU A 251 8.24 -20.67 -9.36
C GLU A 251 9.02 -19.41 -8.99
N ALA A 252 8.32 -18.29 -8.87
CA ALA A 252 8.90 -17.01 -8.48
C ALA A 252 8.13 -16.35 -7.34
N ASP A 253 8.85 -15.55 -6.57
CA ASP A 253 8.26 -14.72 -5.51
C ASP A 253 7.44 -13.56 -6.07
N ARG A 254 6.79 -12.80 -5.17
CA ARG A 254 6.01 -11.61 -5.52
C ARG A 254 6.82 -10.51 -6.25
N TRP A 255 8.14 -10.54 -6.16
CA TRP A 255 9.03 -9.58 -6.82
C TRP A 255 9.66 -10.15 -8.10
N GLY A 256 9.16 -11.29 -8.59
CA GLY A 256 9.66 -11.95 -9.79
C GLY A 256 11.05 -12.56 -9.63
N ARG A 257 11.50 -12.82 -8.39
CA ARG A 257 12.75 -13.55 -8.13
C ARG A 257 12.45 -15.05 -8.24
N VAL A 258 13.12 -15.71 -9.18
CA VAL A 258 12.94 -17.14 -9.44
C VAL A 258 13.52 -17.93 -8.27
N LYS A 259 12.70 -18.76 -7.63
CA LYS A 259 13.10 -19.65 -6.52
C LYS A 259 13.44 -21.04 -7.01
N LEU A 260 12.71 -21.53 -8.01
CA LEU A 260 12.82 -22.90 -8.48
C LEU A 260 12.59 -22.94 -9.99
N VAL A 261 13.45 -23.68 -10.68
CA VAL A 261 13.32 -24.01 -12.10
C VAL A 261 13.45 -25.52 -12.24
N GLN A 262 12.34 -26.20 -12.54
CA GLN A 262 12.32 -27.65 -12.79
C GLN A 262 12.06 -27.91 -14.25
N THR A 263 13.01 -28.56 -14.93
CA THR A 263 12.82 -28.98 -16.32
C THR A 263 12.51 -30.46 -16.40
N LYS A 264 11.36 -30.83 -16.96
CA LYS A 264 11.03 -32.22 -17.27
C LYS A 264 11.14 -32.43 -18.78
N LYS A 265 11.85 -33.49 -19.19
CA LYS A 265 11.84 -33.93 -20.58
C LYS A 265 10.48 -34.58 -20.84
N GLN A 266 9.85 -34.25 -21.97
CA GLN A 266 8.58 -34.87 -22.33
C GLN A 266 8.89 -36.30 -22.80
N GLU A 267 8.56 -37.29 -21.98
CA GLU A 267 8.52 -38.68 -22.45
C GLU A 267 7.30 -38.79 -23.35
N THR A 268 7.53 -39.01 -24.64
CA THR A 268 6.49 -39.36 -25.61
C THR A 268 5.97 -40.74 -25.25
N GLU A 269 4.72 -40.79 -24.78
CA GLU A 269 3.87 -41.99 -24.81
C GLU A 269 3.51 -42.35 -26.26
#